data_AF-A0A321LL98-F1
#
_entry.id   AF-A0A321LL98-F1
#
_cell.length_a   1.000
_cell.length_b   1.000
_cell.length_c   1.000
_cell.angle_alpha   90.00
_cell.angle_beta   90.00
_cell.angle_gamma   90.00
#
_symmetry.space_group_name_H-M   'P 1'
#
loop_
_entity.id
_entity.type
_entity.pdbx_description
1 polymer ?
#
loop_
_entity_poly.entity_id
_entity_poly.type
_entity_poly.pdbx_seq_one_letter_code
_entity_poly.pdbx_strand_id
1 'polypeptide(L)'
;MKLGDVLKKERVRRKLTETDVAGRLRLTEEQYQQFESGLSPAEEWGPRLALIAIKLKTPTSRLISRTGKFADSDQEPGQCGKLIKAKREDRGLTREELAAQLEISADLMADIENGKTQLEEQAPLLLGFAEAVEQPIFNLFYPCGLPFAELNDYP
;
A
#
# COMPACT_ATOMS: atom_id res chain seq x y z
N MET A 1 -1.03 -16.40 5.20
CA MET A 1 0.31 -15.75 5.24
C MET A 1 0.15 -14.28 5.62
N LYS A 2 1.12 -13.62 6.26
CA LYS A 2 1.10 -12.17 6.51
C LYS A 2 1.70 -11.39 5.33
N LEU A 3 1.40 -10.10 5.21
CA LEU A 3 2.07 -9.22 4.24
C LEU A 3 3.58 -9.19 4.49
N GLY A 4 4.00 -9.11 5.77
CA GLY A 4 5.42 -9.15 6.13
C GLY A 4 6.18 -10.37 5.59
N ASP A 5 5.53 -11.54 5.56
CA ASP A 5 6.13 -12.76 4.99
C ASP A 5 6.37 -12.61 3.47
N VAL A 6 5.43 -11.98 2.76
CA VAL A 6 5.56 -11.70 1.31
C VAL A 6 6.70 -10.73 1.07
N LEU A 7 6.80 -9.64 1.84
CA LEU A 7 7.89 -8.67 1.74
C LEU A 7 9.24 -9.37 1.94
N LYS A 8 9.37 -10.18 2.99
CA LYS A 8 10.58 -10.94 3.26
C LYS A 8 10.94 -11.90 2.13
N LYS A 9 9.97 -12.67 1.63
CA LYS A 9 10.18 -13.60 0.52
C LYS A 9 10.66 -12.88 -0.74
N GLU A 10 10.02 -11.78 -1.13
CA GLU A 10 10.39 -11.01 -2.31
C GLU A 10 11.78 -10.35 -2.18
N ARG A 11 12.09 -9.78 -1.02
CA ARG A 11 13.42 -9.22 -0.75
C ARG A 11 14.51 -10.29 -0.91
N VAL A 12 14.34 -11.45 -0.26
CA VAL A 12 15.32 -12.55 -0.32
C VAL A 12 15.47 -13.09 -1.73
N ARG A 13 14.36 -13.22 -2.48
CA ARG A 13 14.37 -13.63 -3.90
C ARG A 13 15.19 -12.69 -4.77
N ARG A 14 15.20 -11.39 -4.47
CA ARG A 14 16.02 -10.37 -5.13
C ARG A 14 17.45 -10.26 -4.57
N LYS A 15 17.81 -11.11 -3.60
CA LYS A 15 19.14 -11.13 -2.93
C LYS A 15 19.48 -9.79 -2.27
N LEU A 16 18.48 -9.08 -1.76
CA LEU A 16 18.65 -7.81 -1.07
C LEU A 16 18.76 -8.02 0.44
N THR A 17 19.61 -7.25 1.11
CA THR A 17 19.69 -7.22 2.58
C THR A 17 18.61 -6.30 3.15
N GLU A 18 18.31 -6.45 4.45
CA GLU A 18 17.38 -5.55 5.15
C GLU A 18 17.89 -4.12 5.11
N THR A 19 19.20 -3.93 5.34
CA THR A 19 19.90 -2.64 5.26
C THR A 19 19.75 -1.98 3.89
N ASP A 20 19.87 -2.76 2.79
CA ASP A 20 19.72 -2.22 1.43
C ASP A 20 18.34 -1.60 1.21
N VAL A 21 17.28 -2.32 1.60
CA VAL A 21 15.90 -1.86 1.41
C VAL A 21 15.57 -0.74 2.40
N ALA A 22 15.93 -0.88 3.67
CA ALA A 22 15.76 0.16 4.69
C ALA A 22 16.40 1.49 4.25
N GLY A 23 17.62 1.45 3.72
CA GLY A 23 18.32 2.62 3.18
C GLY A 23 17.58 3.28 2.01
N ARG A 24 17.02 2.49 1.08
CA ARG A 24 16.21 3.01 -0.04
C ARG A 24 14.91 3.68 0.44
N LEU A 25 14.31 3.14 1.50
CA LEU A 25 13.06 3.64 2.08
C LEU A 25 13.27 4.74 3.13
N ARG A 26 14.53 5.11 3.42
CA ARG A 26 14.90 6.07 4.48
C ARG A 26 14.39 5.65 5.87
N LEU A 27 14.39 4.35 6.13
CA LEU A 27 14.01 3.74 7.40
C LEU A 27 15.26 3.27 8.16
N THR A 28 15.13 3.12 9.48
CA THR A 28 16.08 2.32 10.24
C THR A 28 15.85 0.82 9.99
N GLU A 29 16.86 -0.01 10.25
CA GLU A 29 16.71 -1.47 10.15
C GLU A 29 15.61 -2.00 11.09
N GLU A 30 15.50 -1.43 12.29
CA GLU A 30 14.45 -1.80 13.26
C GLU A 30 13.04 -1.50 12.72
N GLN A 31 12.85 -0.31 12.13
CA GLN A 31 11.57 0.04 11.48
C GLN A 31 11.27 -0.91 10.34
N TYR A 32 12.26 -1.23 9.51
CA TYR A 32 12.09 -2.18 8.41
C TYR A 32 11.75 -3.60 8.89
N GLN A 33 12.37 -4.06 9.97
CA GLN A 33 12.06 -5.37 10.58
C GLN A 33 10.62 -5.45 11.09
N GLN A 34 10.02 -4.33 11.53
CA GLN A 34 8.60 -4.30 11.89
C GLN A 34 7.69 -4.55 10.67
N PHE A 35 8.09 -4.16 9.46
CA PHE A 35 7.37 -4.50 8.23
C PHE A 35 7.43 -6.00 7.96
N GLU A 36 8.62 -6.59 7.92
CA GLU A 36 8.77 -8.01 7.59
C GLU A 36 8.23 -8.96 8.67
N SER A 37 8.18 -8.53 9.94
CA SER A 37 7.55 -9.30 11.02
C SER A 37 6.02 -9.20 11.03
N GLY A 38 5.44 -8.35 10.17
CA GLY A 38 4.00 -8.09 10.13
C GLY A 38 3.48 -7.45 11.42
N LEU A 39 4.31 -6.61 12.05
CA LEU A 39 3.96 -5.78 13.22
C LEU A 39 3.74 -4.31 12.84
N SER A 40 4.10 -3.91 11.63
CA SER A 40 3.83 -2.57 11.11
C SER A 40 2.35 -2.37 10.76
N PRO A 41 1.84 -1.12 10.76
CA PRO A 41 0.50 -0.80 10.27
C PRO A 41 0.27 -1.15 8.79
N ALA A 42 1.33 -1.40 8.01
CA ALA A 42 1.20 -1.81 6.62
C ALA A 42 0.43 -3.13 6.46
N GLU A 43 0.44 -4.00 7.47
CA GLU A 43 -0.35 -5.24 7.47
C GLU A 43 -1.86 -4.97 7.34
N GLU A 44 -2.32 -3.88 7.95
CA GLU A 44 -3.72 -3.43 7.90
C GLU A 44 -3.99 -2.57 6.67
N TRP A 45 -3.10 -1.62 6.38
CA TRP A 45 -3.33 -0.59 5.36
C TRP A 45 -3.02 -1.05 3.92
N GLY A 46 -2.11 -2.01 3.75
CA GLY A 46 -1.77 -2.58 2.44
C GLY A 46 -2.98 -3.24 1.75
N PRO A 47 -3.65 -4.21 2.38
CA PRO A 47 -4.87 -4.83 1.83
C PRO A 47 -5.98 -3.81 1.54
N ARG A 48 -6.20 -2.85 2.44
CA ARG A 48 -7.23 -1.81 2.24
C ARG A 48 -6.91 -0.93 1.04
N LEU A 49 -5.65 -0.52 0.89
CA LEU A 49 -5.20 0.24 -0.26
C LEU A 49 -5.42 -0.53 -1.57
N ALA A 50 -5.13 -1.84 -1.57
CA ALA A 50 -5.39 -2.69 -2.72
C ALA A 50 -6.88 -2.80 -3.06
N LEU A 51 -7.74 -2.95 -2.04
CA LEU A 51 -9.20 -2.95 -2.22
C LEU A 51 -9.72 -1.62 -2.76
N ILE A 52 -9.25 -0.49 -2.23
CA ILE A 52 -9.58 0.85 -2.75
C ILE A 52 -9.20 0.95 -4.24
N ALA A 53 -7.98 0.52 -4.59
CA ALA A 53 -7.50 0.50 -5.97
C ALA A 53 -8.41 -0.33 -6.90
N ILE A 54 -8.84 -1.51 -6.45
CA ILE A 54 -9.76 -2.39 -7.19
C ILE A 54 -11.12 -1.71 -7.40
N LYS A 55 -11.74 -1.18 -6.33
CA LYS A 55 -13.06 -0.53 -6.42
C LYS A 55 -13.03 0.72 -7.31
N LEU A 56 -11.96 1.50 -7.23
CA LEU A 56 -11.75 2.68 -8.08
C LEU A 56 -11.25 2.34 -9.48
N LYS A 57 -10.98 1.06 -9.78
CA LYS A 57 -10.41 0.58 -11.05
C LYS A 57 -9.19 1.42 -11.45
N THR A 58 -8.28 1.62 -10.50
CA THR A 58 -7.10 2.49 -10.62
C THR A 58 -5.87 1.72 -10.19
N PRO A 59 -4.74 1.79 -10.90
CA PRO A 59 -3.50 1.16 -10.44
C PRO A 59 -3.13 1.68 -9.04
N THR A 60 -2.80 0.77 -8.12
CA THR A 60 -2.50 1.13 -6.73
C THR A 60 -1.43 2.21 -6.62
N SER A 61 -0.38 2.16 -7.43
CA SER A 61 0.68 3.18 -7.45
C SER A 61 0.15 4.60 -7.77
N ARG A 62 -0.88 4.72 -8.61
CA ARG A 62 -1.52 5.99 -8.98
C ARG A 62 -2.41 6.57 -7.89
N LEU A 63 -2.73 5.79 -6.85
CA LEU A 63 -3.40 6.29 -5.65
C LEU A 63 -2.40 6.83 -4.61
N ILE A 64 -1.11 6.51 -4.76
CA ILE A 64 -0.05 6.89 -3.82
C ILE A 64 0.69 8.10 -4.35
N SER A 65 1.06 8.07 -5.64
CA SER A 65 1.69 9.20 -6.32
C SER A 65 1.13 9.43 -7.71
N ARG A 66 1.18 10.69 -8.15
CA ARG A 66 0.66 11.09 -9.45
C ARG A 66 1.36 10.37 -10.59
N THR A 67 2.66 10.09 -10.46
CA THR A 67 3.47 9.39 -11.48
C THR A 67 3.46 7.87 -11.31
N GLY A 68 3.04 7.39 -10.14
CA GLY A 68 3.19 6.00 -9.73
C GLY A 68 4.59 5.64 -9.25
N LYS A 69 5.45 6.64 -9.01
CA LYS A 69 6.80 6.48 -8.46
C LYS A 69 6.90 6.86 -6.99
N PHE A 70 7.72 6.16 -6.22
CA PHE A 70 8.02 6.43 -4.81
C PHE A 70 8.66 7.81 -4.61
N ALA A 71 9.57 8.22 -5.48
CA ALA A 71 10.21 9.54 -5.38
C ALA A 71 9.21 10.72 -5.39
N ASP A 72 8.00 10.50 -5.90
CA ASP A 72 6.93 11.50 -6.00
C ASP A 72 5.80 11.28 -4.97
N SER A 73 5.96 10.37 -4.00
CA SER A 73 4.91 10.05 -3.01
C SER A 73 4.70 11.13 -1.95
N ASP A 74 5.74 11.94 -1.69
CA ASP A 74 5.76 12.87 -0.55
C ASP A 74 5.75 14.35 -1.00
N GLN A 75 5.22 14.63 -2.20
CA GLN A 75 5.21 15.99 -2.77
C GLN A 75 4.26 16.92 -2.01
N GLU A 76 3.20 16.38 -1.39
CA GLU A 76 2.26 17.15 -0.59
C GLU A 76 1.71 16.32 0.59
N PRO A 77 1.43 16.92 1.76
CA PRO A 77 0.77 16.22 2.84
C PRO A 77 -0.64 15.73 2.42
N GLY A 78 -0.97 14.49 2.78
CA GLY A 78 -2.27 13.88 2.46
C GLY A 78 -2.43 13.55 0.98
N GLN A 79 -1.32 13.40 0.24
CA GLN A 79 -1.35 13.15 -1.20
C GLN A 79 -2.14 11.88 -1.52
N CYS A 80 -1.91 10.79 -0.79
CA CYS A 80 -2.59 9.52 -1.06
C CYS A 80 -4.11 9.69 -0.86
N GLY A 81 -4.52 10.32 0.25
CA GLY A 81 -5.92 10.64 0.53
C GLY A 81 -6.57 11.51 -0.57
N LYS A 82 -5.88 12.57 -1.01
CA LYS A 82 -6.35 13.45 -2.09
C LYS A 82 -6.51 12.73 -3.43
N LEU A 83 -5.58 11.84 -3.78
CA LEU A 83 -5.66 11.05 -5.00
C LEU A 83 -6.81 10.05 -4.97
N ILE A 84 -7.04 9.40 -3.82
CA ILE A 84 -8.21 8.53 -3.60
C ILE A 84 -9.50 9.32 -3.79
N LYS A 85 -9.60 10.49 -3.15
CA LYS A 85 -10.76 11.39 -3.27
C LYS A 85 -11.01 11.78 -4.73
N ALA A 86 -9.98 12.27 -5.42
CA ALA A 86 -10.09 12.68 -6.82
C ALA A 86 -10.54 11.51 -7.72
N LYS A 87 -9.98 10.31 -7.52
CA LYS A 87 -10.37 9.12 -8.28
C LYS A 87 -11.78 8.65 -7.96
N ARG A 88 -12.24 8.78 -6.72
CA ARG A 88 -13.64 8.52 -6.36
C ARG A 88 -14.58 9.49 -7.10
N GLU A 89 -14.27 10.78 -7.08
CA GLU A 89 -15.06 11.83 -7.73
C GLU A 89 -15.09 11.67 -9.26
N ASP A 90 -13.95 11.35 -9.88
CA ASP A 90 -13.85 11.01 -11.31
C ASP A 90 -14.76 9.83 -11.72
N ARG A 91 -15.06 8.94 -10.77
CA ARG A 91 -15.95 7.78 -10.96
C ARG A 91 -17.41 8.09 -10.65
N GLY A 92 -17.72 9.32 -10.23
CA GLY A 92 -19.07 9.75 -9.85
C GLY A 92 -19.61 9.09 -8.59
N LEU A 93 -18.72 8.55 -7.73
CA LEU A 93 -19.12 7.87 -6.49
C LEU A 93 -19.21 8.86 -5.33
N THR A 94 -20.22 8.73 -4.48
CA THR A 94 -20.24 9.41 -3.18
C THR A 94 -19.28 8.73 -2.20
N ARG A 95 -18.95 9.44 -1.11
CA ARG A 95 -18.09 8.87 -0.06
C ARG A 95 -18.75 7.66 0.58
N GLU A 96 -20.06 7.74 0.80
CA GLU A 96 -20.88 6.70 1.41
C GLU A 96 -20.93 5.45 0.52
N GLU A 97 -21.04 5.63 -0.81
CA GLU A 97 -21.03 4.53 -1.77
C GLU A 97 -19.70 3.78 -1.78
N LEU A 98 -18.57 4.50 -1.79
CA LEU A 98 -17.25 3.86 -1.74
C LEU A 98 -17.03 3.18 -0.39
N ALA A 99 -17.40 3.82 0.71
CA ALA A 99 -17.28 3.25 2.05
C ALA A 99 -18.09 1.95 2.18
N ALA A 100 -19.33 1.93 1.67
CA ALA A 100 -20.18 0.74 1.64
C ALA A 100 -19.56 -0.39 0.80
N GLN A 101 -18.97 -0.09 -0.36
CA GLN A 101 -18.28 -1.09 -1.20
C GLN A 101 -17.03 -1.69 -0.55
N LEU A 102 -16.42 -0.95 0.39
CA LEU A 102 -15.23 -1.35 1.14
C LEU A 102 -15.56 -1.91 2.53
N GLU A 103 -16.85 -1.95 2.89
CA GLU A 103 -17.33 -2.40 4.21
C GLU A 103 -16.71 -1.61 5.39
N ILE A 104 -16.51 -0.30 5.20
CA ILE A 104 -16.01 0.63 6.23
C ILE A 104 -17.02 1.76 6.49
N SER A 105 -16.83 2.51 7.58
CA SER A 105 -17.65 3.69 7.85
C SER A 105 -17.32 4.84 6.90
N ALA A 106 -18.33 5.68 6.61
CA ALA A 106 -18.13 6.91 5.85
C ALA A 106 -17.13 7.87 6.53
N ASP A 107 -17.09 7.86 7.87
CA ASP A 107 -16.12 8.64 8.65
C ASP A 107 -14.68 8.14 8.41
N LEU A 108 -14.46 6.82 8.42
CA LEU A 108 -13.13 6.26 8.11
C LEU A 108 -12.72 6.60 6.68
N MET A 109 -13.66 6.53 5.72
CA MET A 109 -13.40 6.96 4.35
C MET A 109 -13.05 8.46 4.29
N ALA A 110 -13.71 9.31 5.08
CA ALA A 110 -13.38 10.73 5.17
C ALA A 110 -11.97 10.94 5.76
N ASP A 111 -11.60 10.20 6.80
CA ASP A 111 -10.26 10.29 7.40
C ASP A 111 -9.17 9.82 6.43
N ILE A 112 -9.42 8.76 5.66
CA ILE A 112 -8.53 8.33 4.57
C ILE A 112 -8.36 9.45 3.55
N GLU A 113 -9.44 10.03 3.04
CA GLU A 113 -9.39 11.09 2.02
C GLU A 113 -8.70 12.36 2.51
N ASN A 114 -8.80 12.65 3.81
CA ASN A 114 -8.16 13.80 4.43
C ASN A 114 -6.72 13.51 4.88
N GLY A 115 -6.17 12.31 4.62
CA GLY A 115 -4.81 11.93 4.99
C GLY A 115 -4.59 11.83 6.51
N LYS A 116 -5.63 11.51 7.28
CA LYS A 116 -5.59 11.43 8.75
C LYS A 116 -5.30 10.02 9.29
N THR A 117 -5.11 9.06 8.41
CA THR A 117 -4.84 7.66 8.79
C THR A 117 -3.38 7.30 8.49
N GLN A 118 -2.91 6.20 9.07
CA GLN A 118 -1.54 5.71 8.83
C GLN A 118 -1.32 5.29 7.37
N LEU A 119 -2.37 5.19 6.54
CA LEU A 119 -2.23 4.95 5.12
C LEU A 119 -1.28 5.93 4.45
N GLU A 120 -1.30 7.20 4.87
CA GLU A 120 -0.46 8.25 4.31
C GLU A 120 1.03 7.96 4.52
N GLU A 121 1.39 7.31 5.62
CA GLU A 121 2.76 6.91 5.95
C GLU A 121 3.12 5.56 5.33
N GLN A 122 2.19 4.60 5.35
CA GLN A 122 2.48 3.22 4.93
C GLN A 122 2.47 3.05 3.40
N ALA A 123 1.61 3.76 2.69
CA ALA A 123 1.46 3.58 1.25
C ALA A 123 2.73 3.96 0.45
N PRO A 124 3.38 5.11 0.72
CA PRO A 124 4.69 5.42 0.15
C PRO A 124 5.73 4.32 0.36
N LEU A 125 5.82 3.78 1.57
CA LEU A 125 6.80 2.76 1.93
C LEU A 125 6.55 1.44 1.18
N LEU A 126 5.28 1.04 1.02
CA LEU A 126 4.90 -0.13 0.22
C LEU A 126 5.21 0.08 -1.27
N LEU A 127 5.05 1.30 -1.80
CA LEU A 127 5.43 1.63 -3.17
C LEU A 127 6.95 1.58 -3.36
N GLY A 128 7.71 2.21 -2.46
CA GLY A 128 9.16 2.16 -2.48
C GLY A 128 9.69 0.73 -2.35
N PHE A 129 9.05 -0.09 -1.51
CA PHE A 129 9.40 -1.50 -1.38
C PHE A 129 9.20 -2.23 -2.71
N ALA A 130 8.03 -2.06 -3.33
CA ALA A 130 7.70 -2.66 -4.62
C ALA A 130 8.73 -2.30 -5.70
N GLU A 131 9.13 -1.02 -5.75
CA GLU A 131 10.21 -0.57 -6.64
C GLU A 131 11.55 -1.22 -6.30
N ALA A 132 11.91 -1.32 -5.01
CA ALA A 132 13.16 -1.90 -4.58
C ALA A 132 13.29 -3.38 -4.98
N VAL A 133 12.19 -4.14 -4.93
CA VAL A 133 12.13 -5.54 -5.38
C VAL A 133 11.76 -5.69 -6.86
N GLU A 134 11.66 -4.58 -7.60
CA GLU A 134 11.35 -4.53 -9.03
C GLU A 134 10.06 -5.30 -9.38
N GLN A 135 8.98 -5.04 -8.64
CA GLN A 135 7.67 -5.62 -8.90
C GLN A 135 6.56 -4.57 -8.88
N PRO A 136 5.45 -4.82 -9.61
CA PRO A 136 4.24 -4.05 -9.41
C PRO A 136 3.77 -4.13 -7.96
N ILE A 137 3.47 -2.99 -7.33
CA ILE A 137 2.99 -2.95 -5.94
C ILE A 137 1.76 -3.85 -5.71
N PHE A 138 0.92 -4.03 -6.74
CA PHE A 138 -0.24 -4.92 -6.67
C PHE A 138 0.13 -6.37 -6.36
N ASN A 139 1.30 -6.83 -6.83
CA ASN A 139 1.78 -8.20 -6.58
C ASN A 139 2.17 -8.44 -5.12
N LEU A 140 2.43 -7.38 -4.34
CA LEU A 140 2.64 -7.51 -2.89
C LEU A 140 1.34 -7.96 -2.18
N PHE A 141 0.18 -7.58 -2.73
CA PHE A 141 -1.13 -7.87 -2.13
C PHE A 141 -1.84 -9.06 -2.79
N TYR A 142 -1.61 -9.25 -4.10
CA TYR A 142 -2.20 -10.31 -4.92
C TYR A 142 -1.14 -11.16 -5.65
N PRO A 143 -0.24 -11.83 -4.92
CA PRO A 143 0.69 -12.74 -5.53
C PRO A 143 -0.03 -13.87 -6.29
N CYS A 144 0.43 -14.19 -7.50
CA CYS A 144 -0.17 -15.22 -8.36
C CYS A 144 -1.67 -15.04 -8.64
N GLY A 145 -2.20 -13.81 -8.49
CA GLY A 145 -3.62 -13.50 -8.74
C GLY A 145 -4.57 -13.80 -7.58
N LEU A 146 -4.07 -14.17 -6.40
CA LEU A 146 -4.88 -14.41 -5.19
C LEU A 146 -4.45 -13.47 -4.06
N PRO A 147 -5.37 -12.98 -3.21
CA PRO A 147 -4.99 -12.23 -2.01
C PRO A 147 -4.02 -13.04 -1.14
N PHE A 148 -2.98 -12.41 -0.59
CA PHE A 148 -2.02 -13.14 0.26
C PHE A 148 -2.66 -13.76 1.52
N ALA A 149 -3.79 -13.20 1.99
CA ALA A 149 -4.55 -13.73 3.10
C ALA A 149 -5.13 -15.13 2.81
N GLU A 150 -5.35 -15.46 1.54
CA GLU A 150 -5.87 -16.76 1.07
C GLU A 150 -4.76 -17.76 0.73
N LEU A 151 -3.50 -17.35 0.78
CA LEU A 151 -2.36 -18.22 0.49
C LEU A 151 -1.84 -18.91 1.74
N ASN A 152 -1.86 -20.25 1.69
CA ASN A 152 -1.22 -21.12 2.67
C ASN A 152 0.29 -21.25 2.44
N ASP A 153 0.70 -21.27 1.17
CA ASP A 153 2.09 -21.17 0.77
C ASP A 153 2.21 -20.27 -0.47
N TYR A 154 3.28 -19.48 -0.49
CA TYR A 154 3.58 -18.51 -1.55
C TYR A 154 4.92 -18.94 -2.17
N PRO A 155 4.95 -19.35 -3.46
CA PRO A 155 6.13 -19.94 -4.09
C PRO A 155 7.33 -19.01 -4.22
#